data_AF-I1ZL55-F1
#
_entry.id   AF-I1ZL55-F1
#
_cell.length_a   1.000
_cell.length_b   1.000
_cell.length_c   1.000
_cell.angle_alpha   90.00
_cell.angle_beta   90.00
_cell.angle_gamma   90.00
#
_symmetry.space_group_name_H-M   'P 1'
#
loop_
_entity.id
_entity.type
_entity.pdbx_description
1 polymer ?
#
loop_
_entity_poly.entity_id
_entity_poly.type
_entity_poly.pdbx_seq_one_letter_code
_entity_poly.pdbx_strand_id
1 'polypeptide(L)'
;MIVYGKMEALFMVDKELIAEIKNSVNIVEVIGEVVSLTKAGRNFLGLCPFHGEKTPSFNVVEDKQFYHCFGCGRSGDVFKFIEDYRGVSFMDAVQIVAEKAGIALQYQARSNQQAQVNPHQELYEIHKEASKFYQAILMTTKMGEEARNYLHERGLTNKVIRHFQLGLAPAEGNYLYRNLSEKFSEKVITDSGLFTISDTGTVFDAFQDRIMFPLTDDSGRVIAFSGRLWKKIDDGSHHAKYKNSRSTRLFNKSYELYHLDQAKASAKKQHEMYIMEGFMDVIAAYRAGIENAVASMGTALTPEHVQHLSRFSKKVVLTYDGDKAGLEATAKALDVLQDLELEIVRIPDQMDPDEYLKKNSPEDLAGLLKNSRISKVEFLMQYWKPQYIENLQAQIEFVEKIAPIIAQTRSITAQNTYIYKLADLLPDFDYLQIEQIVNNSRLHQRQEAQISGQSRTSNFSVDLLPNRGMTRLIKAENHLLSRMKDFPMVLNDYRLRPDFSFDTPELQILYQLLCQNGEVTSQDLSEQAEGVQHAWYRMLEEDLPEEIADGELEEVEATRTRELLRKESQQIGNKVKEASSTGDAERALLELERLIAQKRRME
;
A
#
# COMPACT_ATOMS: atom_id res chain seq x y z
N MET A 1 1.68 8.91 -40.57
CA MET A 1 0.48 9.76 -40.61
C MET A 1 -0.68 8.92 -40.08
N ILE A 2 -1.14 9.30 -38.90
CA ILE A 2 -2.36 8.97 -38.15
C ILE A 2 -3.38 8.09 -38.88
N VAL A 3 -3.82 6.99 -38.24
CA VAL A 3 -5.24 6.72 -37.93
C VAL A 3 -5.32 5.90 -36.63
N TYR A 4 -5.46 6.60 -35.49
CA TYR A 4 -6.13 6.07 -34.30
C TYR A 4 -7.63 6.31 -34.49
N GLY A 5 -8.47 5.29 -34.30
CA GLY A 5 -9.91 5.46 -34.39
C GLY A 5 -10.71 4.24 -33.95
N LYS A 6 -11.46 4.43 -32.85
CA LYS A 6 -12.56 3.61 -32.29
C LYS A 6 -12.18 2.51 -31.29
N MET A 7 -11.75 2.96 -30.10
CA MET A 7 -12.23 2.41 -28.82
C MET A 7 -13.29 3.40 -28.32
N GLU A 8 -14.57 3.00 -28.27
CA GLU A 8 -15.60 3.58 -27.40
C GLU A 8 -16.94 2.87 -27.65
N ALA A 9 -17.28 1.95 -26.74
CA ALA A 9 -18.63 1.51 -26.45
C ALA A 9 -18.59 0.87 -25.05
N LEU A 10 -18.55 1.75 -24.04
CA LEU A 10 -18.49 1.42 -22.62
C LEU A 10 -19.81 0.82 -22.12
N PHE A 11 -19.71 0.07 -21.03
CA PHE A 11 -20.82 -0.41 -20.20
C PHE A 11 -21.78 0.72 -19.85
N MET A 12 -23.05 0.62 -20.25
CA MET A 12 -24.12 1.48 -19.72
C MET A 12 -24.94 0.66 -18.73
N VAL A 13 -24.62 0.79 -17.45
CA VAL A 13 -25.69 0.89 -16.45
C VAL A 13 -26.22 2.31 -16.60
N ASP A 14 -27.54 2.46 -16.69
CA ASP A 14 -28.12 3.77 -16.93
C ASP A 14 -27.66 4.76 -15.85
N LYS A 15 -27.22 5.97 -16.25
CA LYS A 15 -26.80 7.01 -15.29
C LYS A 15 -27.96 7.32 -14.33
N GLU A 16 -29.19 7.22 -14.83
CA GLU A 16 -30.42 7.35 -14.07
C GLU A 16 -30.54 6.27 -12.98
N LEU A 17 -30.17 5.02 -13.27
CA LEU A 17 -30.23 3.92 -12.31
C LEU A 17 -29.15 4.05 -11.22
N ILE A 18 -27.95 4.53 -11.57
CA ILE A 18 -26.89 4.79 -10.56
C ILE A 18 -27.32 5.94 -9.64
N ALA A 19 -27.92 7.00 -10.19
CA ALA A 19 -28.49 8.08 -9.40
C ALA A 19 -29.65 7.60 -8.49
N GLU A 20 -30.53 6.73 -9.00
CA GLU A 20 -31.60 6.09 -8.22
C GLU A 20 -31.03 5.28 -7.06
N ILE A 21 -30.04 4.43 -7.32
CA ILE A 21 -29.35 3.64 -6.29
C ILE A 21 -28.71 4.53 -5.23
N LYS A 22 -28.04 5.60 -5.64
CA LYS A 22 -27.44 6.58 -4.71
C LYS A 22 -28.48 7.22 -3.80
N ASN A 23 -29.61 7.65 -4.38
CA ASN A 23 -30.67 8.34 -3.65
C ASN A 23 -31.55 7.40 -2.82
N SER A 24 -31.52 6.10 -3.10
CA SER A 24 -32.28 5.08 -2.37
C SER A 24 -31.68 4.70 -1.02
N VAL A 25 -30.44 5.13 -0.74
CA VAL A 25 -29.74 4.85 0.52
C VAL A 25 -29.40 6.15 1.24
N ASN A 26 -29.41 6.12 2.57
CA ASN A 26 -28.91 7.23 3.37
C ASN A 26 -27.43 6.99 3.71
N ILE A 27 -26.56 7.89 3.25
CA ILE A 27 -25.12 7.82 3.51
C ILE A 27 -24.78 7.74 5.01
N VAL A 28 -25.57 8.38 5.88
CA VAL A 28 -25.36 8.36 7.34
C VAL A 28 -25.55 6.95 7.89
N GLU A 29 -26.53 6.20 7.38
CA GLU A 29 -26.79 4.82 7.80
C GLU A 29 -25.70 3.88 7.31
N VAL A 30 -25.30 4.02 6.04
CA VAL A 30 -24.25 3.17 5.44
C VAL A 30 -22.89 3.38 6.13
N ILE A 31 -22.53 4.63 6.42
CA ILE A 31 -21.30 4.95 7.16
C ILE A 31 -21.45 4.57 8.64
N GLY A 32 -22.64 4.75 9.22
CA GLY A 32 -22.96 4.43 10.61
C GLY A 32 -22.79 2.97 10.99
N GLU A 33 -22.84 2.03 10.02
CA GLU A 33 -22.49 0.62 10.23
C GLU A 33 -21.01 0.42 10.62
N VAL A 34 -20.15 1.36 10.23
CA VAL A 34 -18.70 1.26 10.35
C VAL A 34 -18.15 2.27 11.36
N VAL A 35 -18.75 3.46 11.43
CA VAL A 35 -18.28 4.60 12.23
C VAL A 35 -19.39 5.04 13.18
N SER A 36 -19.07 5.16 14.46
CA SER A 36 -19.98 5.77 15.43
C SER A 36 -20.15 7.26 15.14
N LEU A 37 -21.26 7.64 14.52
CA LEU A 37 -21.61 9.01 14.18
C LEU A 37 -22.48 9.66 15.27
N THR A 38 -22.18 10.92 15.58
CA THR A 38 -22.92 11.75 16.53
C THR A 38 -23.46 12.99 15.83
N LYS A 39 -24.74 13.31 16.02
CA LYS A 39 -25.38 14.44 15.34
C LYS A 39 -24.89 15.77 15.94
N ALA A 40 -24.38 16.65 15.09
CA ALA A 40 -23.86 17.97 15.43
C ALA A 40 -24.45 19.03 14.48
N GLY A 41 -25.60 19.59 14.86
CA GLY A 41 -26.35 20.53 14.01
C GLY A 41 -26.95 19.82 12.79
N ARG A 42 -26.62 20.31 11.58
CA ARG A 42 -27.03 19.73 10.29
C ARG A 42 -26.16 18.55 9.85
N ASN A 43 -25.01 18.34 10.47
CA ASN A 43 -24.05 17.31 10.08
C ASN A 43 -23.91 16.22 11.14
N PHE A 44 -23.24 15.13 10.77
CA PHE A 44 -22.89 14.03 11.66
C PHE A 44 -21.37 13.91 11.79
N LEU A 45 -20.85 13.87 13.01
CA LEU A 45 -19.43 13.80 13.31
C LEU A 45 -19.04 12.43 13.85
N GLY A 46 -17.92 11.89 13.37
CA GLY A 46 -17.32 10.66 13.87
C GLY A 46 -15.79 10.66 13.78
N LEU A 47 -15.17 9.58 14.25
CA LEU A 47 -13.75 9.33 14.03
C LEU A 47 -13.55 8.79 12.63
N CYS A 48 -12.57 9.31 11.91
CA CYS A 48 -12.31 8.90 10.54
C CYS A 48 -11.87 7.43 10.47
N PRO A 49 -12.51 6.58 9.64
CA PRO A 49 -12.12 5.19 9.47
C PRO A 49 -10.84 5.03 8.63
N PHE A 50 -10.38 6.11 8.00
CA PHE A 50 -9.28 6.10 7.04
C PHE A 50 -7.92 6.54 7.61
N HIS A 51 -7.91 7.15 8.80
CA HIS A 51 -6.68 7.54 9.49
C HIS A 51 -6.92 7.60 11.00
N GLY A 52 -5.87 7.36 11.80
CA GLY A 52 -6.00 7.35 13.26
C GLY A 52 -6.04 8.76 13.85
N GLU A 53 -7.16 9.11 14.49
CA GLU A 53 -7.33 10.39 15.20
C GLU A 53 -8.04 10.20 16.55
N LYS A 54 -7.85 11.15 17.48
CA LYS A 54 -8.48 11.14 18.81
C LYS A 54 -9.69 12.09 18.92
N THR A 55 -9.79 13.03 17.99
CA THR A 55 -10.85 14.03 17.92
C THR A 55 -11.68 13.76 16.67
N PRO A 56 -13.02 13.73 16.75
CA PRO A 56 -13.86 13.55 15.57
C PRO A 56 -13.58 14.62 14.51
N SER A 57 -13.05 14.23 13.35
CA SER A 57 -12.91 15.11 12.19
C SER A 57 -13.67 14.62 10.96
N PHE A 58 -14.28 13.44 11.04
CA PHE A 58 -15.07 12.86 9.96
C PHE A 58 -16.48 13.44 9.98
N ASN A 59 -16.80 14.25 8.98
CA ASN A 59 -18.06 14.95 8.85
C ASN A 59 -18.90 14.33 7.73
N VAL A 60 -20.14 13.96 8.04
CA VAL A 60 -21.11 13.41 7.08
C VAL A 60 -22.27 14.38 6.97
N VAL A 61 -22.58 14.82 5.75
CA VAL A 61 -23.66 15.77 5.45
C VAL A 61 -24.81 14.99 4.83
N GLU A 62 -25.87 14.77 5.62
CA GLU A 62 -27.03 13.95 5.23
C GLU A 62 -27.76 14.55 4.02
N ASP A 63 -28.11 15.84 4.06
CA ASP A 63 -28.89 16.50 3.00
C ASP A 63 -28.18 16.49 1.64
N LYS A 64 -26.84 16.54 1.65
CA LYS A 64 -26.00 16.57 0.43
C LYS A 64 -25.42 15.20 0.06
N GLN A 65 -25.73 14.14 0.83
CA GLN A 65 -25.29 12.75 0.62
C GLN A 65 -23.77 12.58 0.35
N PHE A 66 -22.92 13.26 1.12
CA PHE A 66 -21.45 13.13 1.05
C PHE A 66 -20.78 13.17 2.43
N TYR A 67 -19.52 12.74 2.49
CA TYR A 67 -18.65 12.89 3.66
C TYR A 67 -17.38 13.67 3.30
N HIS A 68 -16.81 14.34 4.30
CA HIS A 68 -15.50 14.97 4.24
C HIS A 68 -14.80 14.82 5.59
N CYS A 69 -13.52 14.45 5.56
CA CYS A 69 -12.69 14.36 6.76
C CYS A 69 -11.73 15.54 6.87
N PHE A 70 -11.89 16.37 7.90
CA PHE A 70 -11.02 17.53 8.13
C PHE A 70 -9.60 17.16 8.60
N GLY A 71 -9.40 15.95 9.11
CA GLY A 71 -8.08 15.45 9.52
C GLY A 71 -7.21 14.99 8.35
N CYS A 72 -7.76 14.14 7.47
CA CYS A 72 -7.00 13.55 6.35
C CYS A 72 -7.37 14.08 4.96
N GLY A 73 -8.41 14.89 4.83
CA GLY A 73 -8.87 15.50 3.57
C GLY A 73 -9.69 14.59 2.66
N ARG A 74 -9.91 13.32 3.03
CA ARG A 74 -10.70 12.38 2.22
C ARG A 74 -12.16 12.79 2.17
N SER A 75 -12.74 12.71 0.98
CA SER A 75 -14.11 13.13 0.71
C SER A 75 -14.74 12.26 -0.36
N GLY A 76 -16.04 12.02 -0.26
CA GLY A 76 -16.71 11.05 -1.13
C GLY A 76 -18.22 11.00 -0.92
N ASP A 77 -18.92 10.38 -1.86
CA ASP A 77 -20.28 9.91 -1.65
C ASP A 77 -20.29 8.46 -1.11
N VAL A 78 -21.48 7.84 -1.04
CA VAL A 78 -21.64 6.48 -0.51
C VAL A 78 -20.86 5.42 -1.30
N PHE A 79 -20.71 5.58 -2.62
CA PHE A 79 -19.94 4.65 -3.43
C PHE A 79 -18.46 4.81 -3.13
N LYS A 80 -17.96 6.06 -3.14
CA LYS A 80 -16.56 6.35 -2.84
C LYS A 80 -16.16 5.89 -1.44
N PHE A 81 -17.06 6.02 -0.47
CA PHE A 81 -16.85 5.47 0.88
C PHE A 81 -16.61 3.96 0.83
N ILE A 82 -17.44 3.21 0.10
CA ILE A 82 -17.34 1.75 -0.01
C ILE A 82 -16.11 1.34 -0.80
N GLU A 83 -15.78 2.04 -1.90
CA GLU A 83 -14.54 1.84 -2.66
C GLU A 83 -13.32 1.98 -1.74
N ASP A 84 -13.22 3.10 -1.02
CA ASP A 84 -12.07 3.40 -0.16
C ASP A 84 -12.02 2.51 1.08
N TYR A 85 -13.17 2.18 1.66
CA TYR A 85 -13.26 1.36 2.88
C TYR A 85 -13.07 -0.14 2.60
N ARG A 86 -13.64 -0.66 1.50
CA ARG A 86 -13.57 -2.08 1.14
C ARG A 86 -12.49 -2.40 0.11
N GLY A 87 -11.92 -1.41 -0.57
CA GLY A 87 -10.92 -1.60 -1.62
C GLY A 87 -11.48 -2.27 -2.87
N VAL A 88 -12.71 -1.92 -3.25
CA VAL A 88 -13.44 -2.50 -4.39
C VAL A 88 -13.58 -1.50 -5.54
N SER A 89 -13.89 -1.96 -6.75
CA SER A 89 -14.11 -1.06 -7.90
C SER A 89 -15.44 -0.31 -7.80
N PHE A 90 -15.60 0.79 -8.53
CA PHE A 90 -16.85 1.57 -8.58
C PHE A 90 -18.07 0.70 -8.87
N MET A 91 -18.00 -0.20 -9.86
CA MET A 91 -19.12 -1.08 -10.20
C MET A 91 -19.45 -2.09 -9.10
N ASP A 92 -18.45 -2.60 -8.39
CA ASP A 92 -18.66 -3.46 -7.24
C ASP A 92 -19.28 -2.66 -6.07
N ALA A 93 -18.87 -1.41 -5.87
CA ALA A 93 -19.47 -0.51 -4.90
C ALA A 93 -20.94 -0.21 -5.24
N VAL A 94 -21.25 0.05 -6.52
CA VAL A 94 -22.63 0.23 -7.01
C VAL A 94 -23.47 -1.01 -6.73
N GLN A 95 -22.94 -2.22 -6.97
CA GLN A 95 -23.64 -3.47 -6.66
C GLN A 95 -23.91 -3.62 -5.16
N ILE A 96 -22.92 -3.36 -4.30
CA ILE A 96 -23.07 -3.47 -2.85
C ILE A 96 -24.15 -2.53 -2.32
N VAL A 97 -24.23 -1.30 -2.86
CA VAL A 97 -25.25 -0.32 -2.48
C VAL A 97 -26.62 -0.71 -3.05
N ALA A 98 -26.69 -1.20 -4.30
CA ALA A 98 -27.93 -1.66 -4.92
C ALA A 98 -28.55 -2.84 -4.16
N GLU A 99 -27.74 -3.80 -3.72
CA GLU A 99 -28.18 -4.91 -2.87
C GLU A 99 -28.72 -4.42 -1.52
N LYS A 100 -28.08 -3.41 -0.91
CA LYS A 100 -28.58 -2.76 0.32
C LYS A 100 -29.90 -2.01 0.11
N ALA A 101 -30.08 -1.40 -1.05
CA ALA A 101 -31.31 -0.71 -1.44
C ALA A 101 -32.44 -1.68 -1.87
N GLY A 102 -32.15 -2.97 -2.04
CA GLY A 102 -33.10 -3.93 -2.60
C GLY A 102 -33.39 -3.71 -4.09
N ILE A 103 -32.55 -2.94 -4.79
CA ILE A 103 -32.69 -2.66 -6.23
C ILE A 103 -31.97 -3.76 -6.99
N ALA A 104 -32.74 -4.61 -7.67
CA ALA A 104 -32.18 -5.65 -8.53
C ALA A 104 -31.63 -5.00 -9.82
N LEU A 105 -30.30 -4.92 -9.92
CA LEU A 105 -29.62 -4.55 -11.17
C LEU A 105 -29.97 -5.58 -12.25
N GLN A 106 -30.84 -5.20 -13.20
CA GLN A 106 -31.15 -6.03 -14.36
C GLN A 106 -29.93 -6.09 -15.28
N TYR A 107 -29.12 -7.12 -15.08
CA TYR A 107 -28.08 -7.48 -16.03
C TYR A 107 -28.78 -7.83 -17.35
N GLN A 108 -28.66 -6.98 -18.38
CA GLN A 108 -28.73 -7.52 -19.74
C GLN A 108 -27.54 -8.46 -19.88
N ALA A 109 -27.80 -9.74 -19.57
CA ALA A 109 -26.88 -10.81 -19.79
C ALA A 109 -26.44 -10.74 -21.25
N ARG A 110 -25.20 -10.29 -21.48
CA ARG A 110 -24.52 -10.52 -22.76
C ARG A 110 -24.45 -12.03 -22.95
N SER A 111 -25.44 -12.58 -23.63
CA SER A 111 -25.27 -13.81 -24.38
C SER A 111 -24.14 -13.58 -25.37
N ASN A 112 -23.02 -14.29 -25.19
CA ASN A 112 -21.87 -14.35 -26.11
C ASN A 112 -21.14 -13.02 -26.40
N GLN A 113 -20.55 -12.41 -25.37
CA GLN A 113 -19.21 -11.83 -25.54
C GLN A 113 -18.35 -12.30 -24.38
N GLN A 114 -17.21 -12.89 -24.74
CA GLN A 114 -16.18 -13.38 -23.86
C GLN A 114 -16.06 -12.46 -22.63
N ALA A 115 -16.16 -13.05 -21.43
CA ALA A 115 -15.47 -12.51 -20.26
C ALA A 115 -14.16 -11.93 -20.77
N GLN A 116 -13.79 -10.71 -20.40
CA GLN A 116 -12.47 -10.18 -20.75
C GLN A 116 -11.48 -11.21 -20.22
N VAL A 117 -11.09 -12.15 -21.09
CA VAL A 117 -10.38 -13.35 -20.69
C VAL A 117 -9.10 -12.75 -20.22
N ASN A 118 -8.82 -12.87 -18.92
CA ASN A 118 -7.56 -12.43 -18.37
C ASN A 118 -6.50 -12.89 -19.38
N PRO A 119 -5.65 -12.01 -19.93
CA PRO A 119 -4.72 -12.39 -20.99
C PRO A 119 -3.80 -13.55 -20.57
N HIS A 120 -3.82 -13.90 -19.28
CA HIS A 120 -3.10 -15.01 -18.66
C HIS A 120 -4.02 -16.10 -18.08
N GLN A 121 -5.30 -16.18 -18.46
CA GLN A 121 -6.25 -17.18 -17.94
C GLN A 121 -5.76 -18.60 -18.18
N GLU A 122 -5.24 -18.90 -19.38
CA GLU A 122 -4.65 -20.21 -19.68
C GLU A 122 -3.43 -20.51 -18.80
N LEU A 123 -2.65 -19.48 -18.43
CA LEU A 123 -1.53 -19.63 -17.50
C LEU A 123 -2.01 -19.91 -16.06
N TYR A 124 -3.13 -19.37 -15.62
CA TYR A 124 -3.71 -19.74 -14.32
C TYR A 124 -4.26 -21.18 -14.33
N GLU A 125 -4.95 -21.59 -15.41
CA GLU A 125 -5.50 -22.93 -15.52
C GLU A 125 -4.40 -24.01 -15.57
N ILE A 126 -3.29 -23.78 -16.28
CA ILE A 126 -2.18 -24.76 -16.29
C ILE A 126 -1.55 -24.93 -14.90
N HIS A 127 -1.40 -23.85 -14.12
CA HIS A 127 -0.89 -23.93 -12.74
C HIS A 127 -1.86 -24.64 -11.80
N LYS A 128 -3.16 -24.40 -11.96
CA LYS A 128 -4.21 -25.09 -11.21
C LYS A 128 -4.24 -26.60 -11.52
N GLU A 129 -4.16 -26.98 -12.78
CA GLU A 129 -4.07 -28.40 -13.18
C GLU A 129 -2.77 -29.03 -12.69
N ALA A 130 -1.64 -28.33 -12.74
CA ALA A 130 -0.38 -28.79 -12.17
C ALA A 130 -0.45 -28.98 -10.65
N SER A 131 -1.09 -28.06 -9.92
CA SER A 131 -1.28 -28.18 -8.47
C SER A 131 -2.08 -29.44 -8.12
N LYS A 132 -3.22 -29.65 -8.79
CA LYS A 132 -4.03 -30.86 -8.63
C LYS A 132 -3.23 -32.13 -8.94
N PHE A 133 -2.43 -32.10 -10.01
CA PHE A 133 -1.60 -33.23 -10.41
C PHE A 133 -0.56 -33.58 -9.33
N TYR A 134 0.21 -32.62 -8.85
CA TYR A 134 1.21 -32.85 -7.81
C TYR A 134 0.57 -33.31 -6.49
N GLN A 135 -0.55 -32.72 -6.11
CA GLN A 135 -1.29 -33.14 -4.92
C GLN A 135 -1.84 -34.56 -5.07
N ALA A 136 -2.39 -34.91 -6.23
CA ALA A 136 -2.89 -36.26 -6.51
C ALA A 136 -1.76 -37.29 -6.40
N ILE A 137 -0.58 -37.01 -6.96
CA ILE A 137 0.59 -37.89 -6.83
C ILE A 137 0.94 -38.07 -5.36
N LEU A 138 1.10 -36.97 -4.61
CA LEU A 138 1.46 -37.03 -3.20
C LEU A 138 0.44 -37.81 -2.39
N MET A 139 -0.86 -37.76 -2.72
CA MET A 139 -1.93 -38.34 -1.90
C MET A 139 -2.35 -39.76 -2.28
N THR A 140 -2.18 -40.18 -3.53
CA THR A 140 -2.79 -41.42 -4.06
C THR A 140 -1.79 -42.48 -4.51
N THR A 141 -0.54 -42.11 -4.80
CA THR A 141 0.46 -43.04 -5.36
C THR A 141 1.34 -43.66 -4.28
N LYS A 142 1.98 -44.79 -4.62
CA LYS A 142 2.97 -45.46 -3.76
C LYS A 142 4.23 -44.61 -3.55
N MET A 143 4.72 -43.92 -4.59
CA MET A 143 5.82 -42.94 -4.42
C MET A 143 5.42 -41.77 -3.52
N GLY A 144 4.14 -41.35 -3.60
CA GLY A 144 3.56 -40.38 -2.69
C GLY A 144 3.54 -40.84 -1.24
N GLU A 145 3.39 -42.13 -0.97
CA GLU A 145 3.41 -42.69 0.39
C GLU A 145 4.76 -42.45 1.08
N GLU A 146 5.88 -42.72 0.40
CA GLU A 146 7.23 -42.43 0.92
C GLU A 146 7.40 -40.94 1.23
N ALA A 147 6.96 -40.07 0.31
CA ALA A 147 7.03 -38.62 0.48
C ALA A 147 6.12 -38.12 1.63
N ARG A 148 4.92 -38.69 1.79
CA ARG A 148 4.03 -38.38 2.92
C ARG A 148 4.64 -38.82 4.24
N ASN A 149 5.28 -39.99 4.29
CA ASN A 149 5.97 -40.45 5.50
C ASN A 149 7.09 -39.48 5.90
N TYR A 150 7.88 -39.00 4.94
CA TYR A 150 8.86 -37.93 5.18
C TYR A 150 8.22 -36.65 5.76
N LEU A 151 7.06 -36.22 5.23
CA LEU A 151 6.34 -35.05 5.76
C LEU A 151 5.78 -35.32 7.17
N HIS A 152 5.28 -36.52 7.44
CA HIS A 152 4.81 -36.96 8.75
C HIS A 152 5.94 -36.99 9.78
N GLU A 153 7.14 -37.45 9.41
CA GLU A 153 8.34 -37.37 10.26
C GLU A 153 8.74 -35.93 10.58
N ARG A 154 8.42 -34.97 9.70
CA ARG A 154 8.54 -33.53 9.98
C ARG A 154 7.37 -32.96 10.79
N GLY A 155 6.39 -33.76 11.18
CA GLY A 155 5.23 -33.36 11.97
C GLY A 155 4.07 -32.76 11.18
N LEU A 156 4.08 -32.87 9.85
CA LEU A 156 3.00 -32.36 9.01
C LEU A 156 1.89 -33.43 8.90
N THR A 157 0.73 -33.13 9.46
CA THR A 157 -0.43 -34.02 9.37
C THR A 157 -1.10 -33.91 7.99
N ASN A 158 -1.95 -34.89 7.63
CA ASN A 158 -2.73 -34.85 6.40
C ASN A 158 -3.62 -33.59 6.28
N LYS A 159 -4.05 -33.02 7.41
CA LYS A 159 -4.80 -31.75 7.42
C LYS A 159 -3.92 -30.58 6.97
N VAL A 160 -2.70 -30.49 7.52
CA VAL A 160 -1.71 -29.47 7.16
C VAL A 160 -1.28 -29.61 5.69
N ILE A 161 -0.99 -30.84 5.25
CA ILE A 161 -0.62 -31.14 3.84
C ILE A 161 -1.71 -30.66 2.88
N ARG A 162 -2.99 -30.89 3.20
CA ARG A 162 -4.12 -30.42 2.38
C ARG A 162 -4.31 -28.91 2.44
N HIS A 163 -4.17 -28.32 3.64
CA HIS A 163 -4.33 -26.87 3.84
C HIS A 163 -3.34 -26.08 2.97
N PHE A 164 -2.06 -26.46 2.99
CA PHE A 164 -1.01 -25.83 2.17
C PHE A 164 -0.93 -26.39 0.75
N GLN A 165 -1.84 -27.29 0.36
CA GLN A 165 -1.91 -27.92 -0.96
C GLN A 165 -0.55 -28.50 -1.42
N LEU A 166 0.18 -29.13 -0.49
CA LEU A 166 1.49 -29.69 -0.81
C LEU A 166 1.33 -30.85 -1.82
N GLY A 167 2.31 -30.99 -2.70
CA GLY A 167 2.34 -32.01 -3.74
C GLY A 167 3.70 -32.71 -3.86
N LEU A 168 3.79 -33.64 -4.82
CA LEU A 168 5.03 -34.35 -5.14
C LEU A 168 5.26 -34.29 -6.65
N ALA A 169 6.41 -33.76 -7.05
CA ALA A 169 6.93 -33.92 -8.40
C ALA A 169 7.64 -35.28 -8.51
N PRO A 170 7.26 -36.15 -9.47
CA PRO A 170 7.90 -37.44 -9.68
C PRO A 170 9.37 -37.34 -10.06
N ALA A 171 10.10 -38.46 -9.99
CA ALA A 171 11.49 -38.55 -10.42
C ALA A 171 11.65 -38.36 -11.93
N GLU A 172 10.78 -38.98 -12.74
CA GLU A 172 10.87 -38.85 -14.18
C GLU A 172 10.39 -37.46 -14.62
N GLY A 173 11.24 -36.77 -15.38
CA GLY A 173 11.03 -35.38 -15.77
C GLY A 173 10.09 -35.15 -16.95
N ASN A 174 9.06 -35.96 -17.18
CA ASN A 174 8.08 -35.70 -18.25
C ASN A 174 6.63 -36.09 -17.92
N TYR A 175 6.35 -36.45 -16.67
CA TYR A 175 5.00 -36.87 -16.28
C TYR A 175 4.00 -35.70 -16.33
N LEU A 176 4.40 -34.52 -15.85
CA LEU A 176 3.53 -33.33 -15.91
C LEU A 176 3.32 -32.95 -17.38
N TYR A 177 4.38 -32.95 -18.19
CA TYR A 177 4.27 -32.62 -19.62
C TYR A 177 3.29 -33.53 -20.34
N ARG A 178 3.41 -34.86 -20.16
CA ARG A 178 2.48 -35.83 -20.78
C ARG A 178 1.02 -35.63 -20.39
N ASN A 179 0.75 -35.19 -19.16
CA ASN A 179 -0.62 -34.95 -18.69
C ASN A 179 -1.21 -33.63 -19.24
N LEU A 180 -0.36 -32.63 -19.45
CA LEU A 180 -0.81 -31.28 -19.81
C LEU A 180 -0.63 -30.92 -21.29
N SER A 181 0.21 -31.65 -22.04
CA SER A 181 0.55 -31.34 -23.44
C SER A 181 -0.64 -31.36 -24.39
N GLU A 182 -1.64 -32.21 -24.12
CA GLU A 182 -2.86 -32.28 -24.95
C GLU A 182 -3.88 -31.19 -24.61
N LYS A 183 -3.75 -30.55 -23.44
CA LYS A 183 -4.73 -29.59 -22.91
C LYS A 183 -4.34 -28.13 -23.14
N PHE A 184 -3.05 -27.85 -23.35
CA PHE A 184 -2.53 -26.48 -23.41
C PHE A 184 -1.63 -26.29 -24.63
N SER A 185 -1.64 -25.08 -25.19
CA SER A 185 -0.77 -24.72 -26.32
C SER A 185 0.71 -24.71 -25.91
N GLU A 186 1.59 -24.94 -26.87
CA GLU A 186 3.05 -24.92 -26.67
C GLU A 186 3.54 -23.58 -26.08
N LYS A 187 2.89 -22.47 -26.47
CA LYS A 187 3.16 -21.14 -25.93
C LYS A 187 2.88 -21.06 -24.42
N VAL A 188 1.73 -21.57 -23.97
CA VAL A 188 1.35 -21.58 -22.55
C VAL A 188 2.30 -22.47 -21.75
N ILE A 189 2.63 -23.65 -22.27
CA ILE A 189 3.62 -24.56 -21.68
C ILE A 189 4.96 -23.84 -21.47
N THR A 190 5.46 -23.18 -22.51
CA THR A 190 6.73 -22.44 -22.47
C THR A 190 6.67 -21.26 -21.49
N ASP A 191 5.61 -20.47 -21.52
CA ASP A 191 5.46 -19.25 -20.71
C ASP A 191 5.14 -19.56 -19.23
N SER A 192 4.67 -20.78 -18.91
CA SER A 192 4.27 -21.17 -17.54
C SER A 192 5.43 -21.24 -16.54
N GLY A 193 6.66 -21.51 -17.01
CA GLY A 193 7.80 -21.76 -16.13
C GLY A 193 7.79 -23.12 -15.42
N LEU A 194 6.83 -24.00 -15.75
CA LEU A 194 6.75 -25.38 -15.23
C LEU A 194 7.62 -26.38 -16.02
N PHE A 195 8.15 -25.95 -17.17
CA PHE A 195 8.89 -26.80 -18.11
C PHE A 195 10.22 -26.16 -18.53
N THR A 196 11.19 -27.02 -18.84
CA THR A 196 12.49 -26.70 -19.43
C THR A 196 12.58 -27.34 -20.81
N ILE A 197 13.16 -26.65 -21.79
CA ILE A 197 13.35 -27.19 -23.15
C ILE A 197 14.85 -27.47 -23.32
N SER A 198 15.22 -28.68 -23.79
CA SER A 198 16.61 -29.01 -24.11
C SER A 198 17.04 -28.46 -25.47
N ASP A 199 18.34 -28.45 -25.73
CA ASP A 199 18.91 -28.07 -27.03
C ASP A 199 18.40 -28.95 -28.19
N THR A 200 17.96 -30.17 -27.88
CA THR A 200 17.34 -31.11 -28.83
C THR A 200 15.84 -30.88 -29.04
N GLY A 201 15.25 -29.85 -28.42
CA GLY A 201 13.82 -29.53 -28.50
C GLY A 201 12.91 -30.42 -27.65
N THR A 202 13.47 -31.25 -26.77
CA THR A 202 12.67 -32.11 -25.88
C THR A 202 12.23 -31.31 -24.65
N VAL A 203 10.95 -31.36 -24.32
CA VAL A 203 10.36 -30.67 -23.17
C VAL A 203 10.42 -31.56 -21.93
N PHE A 204 10.94 -31.01 -20.84
CA PHE A 204 11.06 -31.68 -19.54
C PHE A 204 10.37 -30.87 -18.45
N ASP A 205 9.87 -31.56 -17.43
CA ASP A 205 9.34 -30.97 -16.22
C ASP A 205 10.47 -30.24 -15.47
N ALA A 206 10.21 -28.99 -15.07
CA ALA A 206 11.20 -28.17 -14.36
C ALA A 206 11.51 -28.69 -12.95
N PHE A 207 10.60 -29.47 -12.36
CA PHE A 207 10.74 -30.03 -11.01
C PHE A 207 10.74 -31.55 -11.07
N GLN A 208 11.70 -32.17 -10.40
CA GLN A 208 11.90 -33.62 -10.34
C GLN A 208 12.27 -33.99 -8.90
N ASP A 209 11.69 -35.07 -8.38
CA ASP A 209 11.92 -35.60 -7.02
C ASP A 209 11.81 -34.57 -5.89
N ARG A 210 10.78 -33.71 -5.96
CA ARG A 210 10.61 -32.59 -5.03
C ARG A 210 9.22 -32.55 -4.41
N ILE A 211 9.18 -32.22 -3.11
CA ILE A 211 7.95 -31.79 -2.46
C ILE A 211 7.61 -30.41 -3.00
N MET A 212 6.42 -30.28 -3.55
CA MET A 212 5.94 -29.08 -4.22
C MET A 212 5.13 -28.23 -3.27
N PHE A 213 5.53 -26.96 -3.14
CA PHE A 213 4.84 -25.90 -2.43
C PHE A 213 4.23 -24.97 -3.48
N PRO A 214 2.90 -24.92 -3.62
CA PRO A 214 2.26 -23.96 -4.52
C PRO A 214 2.46 -22.54 -4.01
N LEU A 215 2.76 -21.62 -4.91
CA LEU A 215 2.85 -20.19 -4.66
C LEU A 215 1.60 -19.53 -5.22
N THR A 216 0.92 -18.74 -4.39
CA THR A 216 -0.38 -18.15 -4.67
C THR A 216 -0.27 -16.64 -4.80
N ASP A 217 -1.13 -16.05 -5.64
CA ASP A 217 -1.37 -14.61 -5.62
C ASP A 217 -2.29 -14.24 -4.44
N ASP A 218 -2.55 -12.94 -4.25
CA ASP A 218 -3.45 -12.46 -3.20
C ASP A 218 -4.83 -13.11 -3.20
N SER A 219 -5.33 -13.57 -4.36
CA SER A 219 -6.65 -14.19 -4.50
C SER A 219 -6.64 -15.70 -4.22
N GLY A 220 -5.47 -16.28 -3.95
CA GLY A 220 -5.28 -17.72 -3.72
C GLY A 220 -5.14 -18.53 -5.01
N ARG A 221 -4.98 -17.89 -6.18
CA ARG A 221 -4.71 -18.60 -7.44
C ARG A 221 -3.25 -19.00 -7.48
N VAL A 222 -2.97 -20.25 -7.85
CA VAL A 222 -1.59 -20.74 -8.00
C VAL A 222 -0.94 -20.07 -9.21
N ILE A 223 0.19 -19.42 -8.99
CA ILE A 223 0.95 -18.65 -9.99
C ILE A 223 2.36 -19.19 -10.25
N ALA A 224 2.88 -20.02 -9.33
CA ALA A 224 4.20 -20.65 -9.43
C ALA A 224 4.33 -21.79 -8.40
N PHE A 225 5.51 -22.42 -8.36
CA PHE A 225 5.84 -23.44 -7.37
C PHE A 225 7.26 -23.27 -6.81
N SER A 226 7.45 -23.78 -5.60
CA SER A 226 8.76 -24.10 -5.05
C SER A 226 8.86 -25.60 -4.79
N GLY A 227 9.98 -26.21 -5.17
CA GLY A 227 10.25 -27.63 -5.01
C GLY A 227 11.39 -27.88 -4.03
N ARG A 228 11.11 -28.57 -2.92
CA ARG A 228 12.11 -29.01 -1.94
C ARG A 228 12.57 -30.43 -2.23
N LEU A 229 13.87 -30.64 -2.33
CA LEU A 229 14.45 -31.98 -2.41
C LEU A 229 14.25 -32.70 -1.07
N TRP A 230 13.70 -33.91 -1.11
CA TRP A 230 13.36 -34.69 0.09
C TRP A 230 14.15 -35.98 0.21
N LYS A 231 14.75 -36.46 -0.88
CA LYS A 231 15.73 -37.56 -0.89
C LYS A 231 17.15 -37.00 -1.01
N LYS A 232 18.13 -37.62 -0.34
CA LYS A 232 19.54 -37.36 -0.63
C LYS A 232 19.88 -38.06 -1.95
N ILE A 233 20.43 -37.31 -2.91
CA ILE A 233 20.94 -37.86 -4.16
C ILE A 233 22.46 -37.92 -4.00
N ASP A 234 23.01 -39.13 -3.84
CA ASP A 234 24.46 -39.39 -3.78
C ASP A 234 24.99 -39.66 -5.20
N ASP A 235 24.91 -38.67 -6.08
CA ASP A 235 25.46 -38.74 -7.45
C ASP A 235 26.73 -37.89 -7.65
N GLY A 236 27.24 -37.29 -6.56
CA GLY A 236 28.41 -36.39 -6.59
C GLY A 236 28.10 -34.99 -7.15
N SER A 237 26.85 -34.66 -7.46
CA SER A 237 26.44 -33.36 -7.95
C SER A 237 25.74 -32.51 -6.87
N HIS A 238 25.99 -31.20 -6.89
CA HIS A 238 25.39 -30.26 -5.93
C HIS A 238 23.96 -29.90 -6.33
N HIS A 239 22.99 -30.69 -5.91
CA HIS A 239 21.57 -30.36 -6.06
C HIS A 239 21.12 -29.32 -5.02
N ALA A 240 20.49 -28.23 -5.49
CA ALA A 240 19.94 -27.22 -4.58
C ALA A 240 18.77 -27.79 -3.75
N LYS A 241 18.81 -27.57 -2.42
CA LYS A 241 17.78 -28.02 -1.45
C LYS A 241 16.38 -27.53 -1.83
N TYR A 242 16.28 -26.27 -2.27
CA TYR A 242 15.06 -25.67 -2.82
C TYR A 242 15.30 -25.20 -4.25
N LYS A 243 14.28 -25.33 -5.10
CA LYS A 243 14.23 -24.78 -6.45
C LYS A 243 12.92 -24.01 -6.60
N ASN A 244 12.97 -22.75 -7.00
CA ASN A 244 11.77 -21.95 -7.28
C ASN A 244 11.50 -21.93 -8.78
N SER A 245 10.24 -21.71 -9.17
CA SER A 245 9.91 -21.31 -10.53
C SER A 245 10.70 -20.06 -10.92
N ARG A 246 11.08 -19.98 -12.20
CA ARG A 246 11.62 -18.74 -12.78
C ARG A 246 10.55 -17.64 -12.77
N SER A 247 10.97 -16.38 -12.86
CA SER A 247 10.03 -15.27 -13.03
C SER A 247 9.21 -15.45 -14.31
N THR A 248 7.91 -15.21 -14.22
CA THR A 248 6.96 -15.30 -15.34
C THR A 248 6.07 -14.07 -15.37
N ARG A 249 5.11 -14.01 -16.30
CA ARG A 249 4.07 -12.96 -16.27
C ARG A 249 3.14 -13.05 -15.06
N LEU A 250 3.08 -14.22 -14.42
CA LEU A 250 2.26 -14.44 -13.23
C LEU A 250 3.05 -14.34 -11.92
N PHE A 251 4.36 -14.58 -11.96
CA PHE A 251 5.17 -14.71 -10.75
C PHE A 251 6.40 -13.83 -10.76
N ASN A 252 6.51 -12.99 -9.73
CA ASN A 252 7.70 -12.20 -9.42
C ASN A 252 8.14 -12.47 -7.98
N LYS A 253 9.30 -13.10 -7.82
CA LYS A 253 9.87 -13.46 -6.50
C LYS A 253 10.14 -12.25 -5.61
N SER A 254 10.36 -11.06 -6.18
CA SER A 254 10.62 -9.84 -5.42
C SER A 254 9.35 -9.12 -4.94
N TYR A 255 8.16 -9.66 -5.25
CA TYR A 255 6.87 -9.05 -4.91
C TYR A 255 5.95 -10.02 -4.13
N GLU A 256 5.97 -11.30 -4.51
CA GLU A 256 5.10 -12.31 -3.92
C GLU A 256 5.61 -12.82 -2.58
N LEU A 257 4.69 -13.07 -1.65
CA LEU A 257 5.00 -13.65 -0.34
C LEU A 257 4.21 -14.93 -0.15
N TYR A 258 4.90 -15.98 0.28
CA TYR A 258 4.26 -17.26 0.52
C TYR A 258 3.21 -17.14 1.63
N HIS A 259 2.05 -17.78 1.42
CA HIS A 259 0.92 -17.86 2.35
C HIS A 259 0.16 -16.54 2.59
N LEU A 260 0.44 -15.48 1.82
CA LEU A 260 -0.22 -14.18 2.00
C LEU A 260 -1.74 -14.25 1.79
N ASP A 261 -2.23 -15.05 0.84
CA ASP A 261 -3.66 -15.21 0.54
C ASP A 261 -4.47 -15.70 1.75
N GLN A 262 -3.90 -16.59 2.55
CA GLN A 262 -4.51 -17.12 3.77
C GLN A 262 -4.21 -16.22 4.98
N ALA A 263 -2.96 -15.75 5.10
CA ALA A 263 -2.49 -14.97 6.23
C ALA A 263 -3.15 -13.59 6.34
N LYS A 264 -3.51 -12.97 5.21
CA LYS A 264 -4.05 -11.60 5.18
C LYS A 264 -5.33 -11.42 6.00
N ALA A 265 -6.20 -12.43 6.05
CA ALA A 265 -7.45 -12.34 6.81
C ALA A 265 -7.18 -12.30 8.32
N SER A 266 -6.29 -13.18 8.80
CA SER A 266 -5.85 -13.20 10.19
C SER A 266 -5.03 -11.94 10.53
N ALA A 267 -4.16 -11.49 9.63
CA ALA A 267 -3.35 -10.29 9.81
C ALA A 267 -4.20 -9.02 9.95
N LYS A 268 -5.27 -8.88 9.16
CA LYS A 268 -6.23 -7.77 9.31
C LYS A 268 -6.93 -7.78 10.67
N LYS A 269 -7.25 -8.96 11.20
CA LYS A 269 -7.92 -9.12 12.51
C LYS A 269 -6.97 -8.84 13.68
N GLN A 270 -5.72 -9.30 13.59
CA GLN A 270 -4.72 -9.13 14.64
C GLN A 270 -3.94 -7.81 14.53
N HIS A 271 -4.11 -7.08 13.42
CA HIS A 271 -3.35 -5.87 13.07
C HIS A 271 -1.83 -6.06 13.09
N GLU A 272 -1.35 -7.27 12.83
CA GLU A 272 0.07 -7.60 12.75
C GLU A 272 0.31 -8.73 11.73
N MET A 273 1.51 -8.80 11.17
CA MET A 273 1.91 -9.89 10.27
C MET A 273 3.32 -10.38 10.61
N TYR A 274 3.50 -11.70 10.65
CA TYR A 274 4.80 -12.33 10.86
C TYR A 274 5.51 -12.52 9.52
N ILE A 275 6.78 -12.12 9.43
CA ILE A 275 7.64 -12.35 8.25
C ILE A 275 8.74 -13.33 8.63
N MET A 276 8.84 -14.41 7.85
CA MET A 276 9.78 -15.51 8.02
C MET A 276 10.60 -15.75 6.75
N GLU A 277 11.68 -16.54 6.82
CA GLU A 277 12.54 -16.80 5.66
C GLU A 277 11.98 -17.90 4.74
N GLY A 278 11.49 -19.00 5.34
CA GLY A 278 11.17 -20.22 4.64
C GLY A 278 9.72 -20.68 4.75
N PHE A 279 9.35 -21.57 3.83
CA PHE A 279 8.04 -22.22 3.78
C PHE A 279 7.73 -23.03 5.05
N MET A 280 8.73 -23.75 5.55
CA MET A 280 8.58 -24.61 6.72
C MET A 280 8.34 -23.81 7.99
N ASP A 281 8.90 -22.60 8.07
CA ASP A 281 8.76 -21.72 9.22
C ASP A 281 7.33 -21.19 9.30
N VAL A 282 6.75 -20.81 8.16
CA VAL A 282 5.33 -20.43 8.06
C VAL A 282 4.42 -21.60 8.46
N ILE A 283 4.73 -22.82 8.00
CA ILE A 283 3.97 -24.01 8.38
C ILE A 283 4.12 -24.30 9.88
N ALA A 284 5.30 -24.08 10.45
CA ALA A 284 5.55 -24.23 11.89
C ALA A 284 4.75 -23.21 12.70
N ALA A 285 4.74 -21.95 12.27
CA ALA A 285 3.94 -20.88 12.85
C ALA A 285 2.44 -21.21 12.81
N TYR A 286 1.94 -21.66 11.66
CA TYR A 286 0.56 -22.09 11.50
C TYR A 286 0.19 -23.24 12.46
N ARG A 287 1.08 -24.23 12.60
CA ARG A 287 0.90 -25.34 13.56
C ARG A 287 0.91 -24.87 15.02
N ALA A 288 1.58 -23.77 15.32
CA ALA A 288 1.56 -23.10 16.62
C ALA A 288 0.36 -22.13 16.79
N GLY A 289 -0.57 -22.09 15.84
CA GLY A 289 -1.76 -21.22 15.88
C GLY A 289 -1.50 -19.77 15.47
N ILE A 290 -0.35 -19.49 14.83
CA ILE A 290 -0.03 -18.20 14.22
C ILE A 290 -0.35 -18.29 12.73
N GLU A 291 -1.57 -17.92 12.37
CA GLU A 291 -2.08 -18.01 10.98
C GLU A 291 -1.68 -16.82 10.10
N ASN A 292 -1.22 -15.72 10.71
CA ASN A 292 -0.82 -14.48 10.03
C ASN A 292 0.69 -14.43 9.71
N ALA A 293 1.28 -15.55 9.29
CA ALA A 293 2.69 -15.66 8.93
C ALA A 293 2.90 -15.80 7.42
N VAL A 294 3.92 -15.13 6.90
CA VAL A 294 4.32 -15.16 5.48
C VAL A 294 5.83 -15.35 5.34
N ALA A 295 6.30 -15.74 4.15
CA ALA A 295 7.74 -15.88 3.90
C ALA A 295 8.20 -15.31 2.56
N SER A 296 9.45 -14.79 2.55
CA SER A 296 10.13 -14.25 1.37
C SER A 296 10.80 -15.33 0.49
N MET A 297 10.58 -16.62 0.78
CA MET A 297 10.96 -17.76 -0.08
C MET A 297 12.46 -17.84 -0.38
N GLY A 298 13.30 -17.59 0.63
CA GLY A 298 14.76 -17.60 0.50
C GLY A 298 15.29 -16.50 -0.42
N THR A 299 14.66 -15.32 -0.39
CA THR A 299 15.20 -14.07 -0.94
C THR A 299 15.27 -13.02 0.15
N ALA A 300 16.20 -12.07 -0.01
CA ALA A 300 16.20 -10.88 0.81
C ALA A 300 14.85 -10.16 0.68
N LEU A 301 14.36 -9.61 1.78
CA LEU A 301 13.16 -8.78 1.78
C LEU A 301 13.42 -7.53 0.91
N THR A 302 12.42 -7.14 0.13
CA THR A 302 12.54 -6.05 -0.86
C THR A 302 11.56 -4.93 -0.52
N PRO A 303 11.79 -3.69 -0.99
CA PRO A 303 10.83 -2.59 -0.82
C PRO A 303 9.44 -2.92 -1.36
N GLU A 304 9.36 -3.67 -2.47
CA GLU A 304 8.10 -4.11 -3.08
C GLU A 304 7.32 -5.06 -2.16
N HIS A 305 8.00 -6.00 -1.49
CA HIS A 305 7.38 -6.84 -0.47
C HIS A 305 6.79 -6.00 0.66
N VAL A 306 7.54 -5.01 1.15
CA VAL A 306 7.11 -4.14 2.26
C VAL A 306 5.92 -3.28 1.84
N GLN A 307 5.96 -2.69 0.64
CA GLN A 307 4.84 -1.92 0.09
C GLN A 307 3.60 -2.81 -0.05
N HIS A 308 3.76 -4.02 -0.55
CA HIS A 308 2.69 -4.99 -0.71
C HIS A 308 2.06 -5.36 0.64
N LEU A 309 2.89 -5.73 1.63
CA LEU A 309 2.49 -6.04 3.00
C LEU A 309 1.77 -4.89 3.70
N SER A 310 2.22 -3.66 3.47
CA SER A 310 1.70 -2.46 4.12
C SER A 310 0.23 -2.18 3.84
N ARG A 311 -0.36 -2.84 2.84
CA ARG A 311 -1.80 -2.82 2.52
C ARG A 311 -2.64 -3.64 3.50
N PHE A 312 -2.04 -4.63 4.15
CA PHE A 312 -2.72 -5.58 5.04
C PHE A 312 -2.44 -5.31 6.52
N SER A 313 -1.22 -4.88 6.86
CA SER A 313 -0.84 -4.52 8.23
C SER A 313 0.23 -3.43 8.24
N LYS A 314 0.17 -2.54 9.25
CA LYS A 314 1.24 -1.57 9.53
C LYS A 314 2.26 -2.07 10.56
N LYS A 315 1.92 -3.14 11.29
CA LYS A 315 2.79 -3.80 12.25
C LYS A 315 3.30 -5.13 11.71
N VAL A 316 4.60 -5.35 11.87
CA VAL A 316 5.31 -6.53 11.40
C VAL A 316 6.12 -7.12 12.54
N VAL A 317 6.08 -8.45 12.64
CA VAL A 317 6.96 -9.22 13.53
C VAL A 317 7.92 -10.02 12.68
N LEU A 318 9.19 -9.66 12.71
CA LEU A 318 10.24 -10.32 11.93
C LEU A 318 10.80 -11.51 12.72
N THR A 319 10.85 -12.69 12.10
CA THR A 319 11.38 -13.91 12.71
C THR A 319 12.17 -14.70 11.66
N TYR A 320 13.47 -14.47 11.66
CA TYR A 320 14.43 -15.11 10.76
C TYR A 320 15.27 -16.14 11.51
N ASP A 321 16.11 -16.87 10.79
CA ASP A 321 16.90 -17.96 11.34
C ASP A 321 17.84 -17.43 12.44
N GLY A 322 18.01 -18.20 13.53
CA GLY A 322 18.85 -17.79 14.65
C GLY A 322 20.36 -17.81 14.37
N ASP A 323 20.77 -18.22 13.17
CA ASP A 323 22.16 -18.36 12.76
C ASP A 323 22.78 -17.01 12.32
N LYS A 324 24.06 -17.01 11.92
CA LYS A 324 24.73 -15.79 11.47
C LYS A 324 24.11 -15.19 10.21
N ALA A 325 23.60 -16.03 9.30
CA ALA A 325 23.03 -15.57 8.04
C ALA A 325 21.65 -14.94 8.25
N GLY A 326 20.81 -15.53 9.11
CA GLY A 326 19.51 -14.99 9.48
C GLY A 326 19.61 -13.70 10.30
N LEU A 327 20.62 -13.57 11.18
CA LEU A 327 20.91 -12.30 11.86
C LEU A 327 21.32 -11.19 10.87
N GLU A 328 22.15 -11.51 9.88
CA GLU A 328 22.53 -10.58 8.81
C GLU A 328 21.34 -10.20 7.94
N ALA A 329 20.48 -11.17 7.60
CA ALA A 329 19.25 -10.94 6.87
C ALA A 329 18.27 -10.06 7.65
N THR A 330 18.19 -10.24 8.97
CA THR A 330 17.39 -9.43 9.88
C THR A 330 17.87 -7.98 9.85
N ALA A 331 19.19 -7.76 10.01
CA ALA A 331 19.78 -6.43 9.96
C ALA A 331 19.47 -5.71 8.64
N LYS A 332 19.61 -6.38 7.50
CA LYS A 332 19.26 -5.83 6.17
C LYS A 332 17.77 -5.54 6.01
N ALA A 333 16.90 -6.37 6.59
CA ALA A 333 15.46 -6.15 6.54
C ALA A 333 15.02 -4.90 7.32
N LEU A 334 15.76 -4.48 8.36
CA LEU A 334 15.44 -3.28 9.13
C LEU A 334 15.45 -2.01 8.28
N ASP A 335 16.33 -1.95 7.28
CA ASP A 335 16.44 -0.80 6.37
C ASP A 335 15.24 -0.66 5.45
N VAL A 336 14.64 -1.80 5.07
CA VAL A 336 13.46 -1.84 4.20
C VAL A 336 12.18 -1.63 5.01
N LEU A 337 12.16 -2.00 6.28
CA LEU A 337 11.00 -1.97 7.17
C LEU A 337 10.87 -0.66 7.97
N GLN A 338 11.60 0.41 7.61
CA GLN A 338 11.67 1.64 8.40
C GLN A 338 10.31 2.35 8.60
N ASP A 339 9.41 2.22 7.63
CA ASP A 339 8.09 2.87 7.63
C ASP A 339 7.00 2.06 8.36
N LEU A 340 7.32 0.85 8.84
CA LEU A 340 6.40 -0.03 9.55
C LEU A 340 6.72 -0.09 11.06
N GLU A 341 5.71 -0.40 11.88
CA GLU A 341 5.93 -0.75 13.27
C GLU A 341 6.57 -2.14 13.32
N LEU A 342 7.81 -2.23 13.80
CA LEU A 342 8.61 -3.44 13.74
C LEU A 342 8.95 -3.99 15.13
N GLU A 343 8.62 -5.26 15.32
CA GLU A 343 9.10 -6.10 16.41
C GLU A 343 9.92 -7.27 15.83
N ILE A 344 10.89 -7.75 16.58
CA ILE A 344 11.78 -8.83 16.15
C ILE A 344 11.68 -9.96 17.18
N VAL A 345 11.61 -11.21 16.71
CA VAL A 345 11.72 -12.39 17.56
C VAL A 345 12.98 -13.14 17.16
N ARG A 346 13.84 -13.40 18.15
CA ARG A 346 15.05 -14.21 17.97
C ARG A 346 14.76 -15.64 18.39
N ILE A 347 14.97 -16.59 17.48
CA ILE A 347 14.91 -18.00 17.82
C ILE A 347 16.21 -18.40 18.54
N PRO A 348 16.14 -19.06 19.71
CA PRO A 348 17.32 -19.46 20.47
C PRO A 348 18.12 -20.57 19.76
N ASP A 349 19.34 -20.81 20.25
CA ASP A 349 20.20 -21.94 19.85
C ASP A 349 20.52 -22.04 18.34
N GLN A 350 20.49 -20.91 17.63
CA GLN A 350 20.76 -20.84 16.18
C GLN A 350 19.81 -21.70 15.34
N MET A 351 18.59 -21.93 15.81
CA MET A 351 17.58 -22.73 15.12
C MET A 351 16.68 -21.87 14.23
N ASP A 352 16.02 -22.53 13.27
CA ASP A 352 14.86 -21.97 12.57
C ASP A 352 13.55 -22.29 13.35
N PRO A 353 12.41 -21.64 13.04
CA PRO A 353 11.13 -21.95 13.69
C PRO A 353 10.67 -23.41 13.55
N ASP A 354 10.96 -24.10 12.43
CA ASP A 354 10.62 -25.53 12.23
C ASP A 354 11.45 -26.45 13.14
N GLU A 355 12.75 -26.16 13.30
CA GLU A 355 13.68 -26.87 14.17
C GLU A 355 13.37 -26.63 15.64
N TYR A 356 13.02 -25.40 16.01
CA TYR A 356 12.56 -25.09 17.36
C TYR A 356 11.26 -25.84 17.69
N LEU A 357 10.30 -25.87 16.76
CA LEU A 357 9.04 -26.61 16.91
C LEU A 357 9.24 -28.13 17.01
N LYS A 358 10.31 -28.68 16.42
CA LYS A 358 10.60 -30.12 16.54
C LYS A 358 11.15 -30.52 17.89
N LYS A 359 11.89 -29.61 18.53
CA LYS A 359 12.49 -29.85 19.84
C LYS A 359 11.54 -29.48 20.99
N ASN A 360 10.61 -28.55 20.75
CA ASN A 360 9.68 -28.01 21.74
C ASN A 360 8.22 -28.25 21.31
N SER A 361 7.25 -27.78 22.10
CA SER A 361 5.84 -27.89 21.75
C SER A 361 5.35 -26.74 20.85
N PRO A 362 4.22 -26.92 20.13
CA PRO A 362 3.54 -25.81 19.45
C PRO A 362 3.22 -24.63 20.37
N GLU A 363 2.86 -24.91 21.62
CA GLU A 363 2.57 -23.92 22.64
C GLU A 363 3.82 -23.12 23.03
N ASP A 364 4.99 -23.78 23.09
CA ASP A 364 6.27 -23.10 23.37
C ASP A 364 6.66 -22.17 22.22
N LEU A 365 6.50 -22.60 20.96
CA LEU A 365 6.77 -21.73 19.80
C LEU A 365 5.81 -20.54 19.79
N ALA A 366 4.51 -20.76 20.06
CA ALA A 366 3.53 -19.68 20.15
C ALA A 366 3.88 -18.69 21.27
N GLY A 367 4.30 -19.21 22.43
CA GLY A 367 4.74 -18.42 23.57
C GLY A 367 5.98 -17.60 23.24
N LEU A 368 6.97 -18.18 22.56
CA LEU A 368 8.17 -17.49 22.09
C LEU A 368 7.80 -16.34 21.13
N LEU A 369 7.07 -16.65 20.06
CA LEU A 369 6.67 -15.68 19.03
C LEU A 369 5.82 -14.51 19.56
N LYS A 370 5.11 -14.68 20.69
CA LYS A 370 4.29 -13.64 21.30
C LYS A 370 5.00 -12.87 22.41
N ASN A 371 5.80 -13.55 23.24
CA ASN A 371 6.31 -12.97 24.49
C ASN A 371 7.75 -12.49 24.40
N SER A 372 8.58 -13.04 23.49
CA SER A 372 10.01 -12.67 23.39
C SER A 372 10.27 -11.64 22.28
N ARG A 373 9.33 -10.72 22.07
CA ARG A 373 9.43 -9.68 21.04
C ARG A 373 10.31 -8.54 21.55
N ILE A 374 11.31 -8.18 20.75
CA ILE A 374 12.26 -7.11 21.04
C ILE A 374 12.14 -5.99 20.00
N SER A 375 12.53 -4.78 20.37
CA SER A 375 12.53 -3.65 19.44
C SER A 375 13.73 -3.70 18.48
N LYS A 376 13.66 -2.93 17.39
CA LYS A 376 14.80 -2.74 16.47
C LYS A 376 16.08 -2.28 17.19
N VAL A 377 15.93 -1.43 18.21
CA VAL A 377 17.07 -0.89 18.96
C VAL A 377 17.72 -1.98 19.80
N GLU A 378 16.92 -2.79 20.49
CA GLU A 378 17.42 -3.90 21.31
C GLU A 378 18.11 -4.97 20.46
N PHE A 379 17.56 -5.26 19.28
CA PHE A 379 18.20 -6.16 18.32
C PHE A 379 19.56 -5.61 17.89
N LEU A 380 19.65 -4.34 17.48
CA LEU A 380 20.90 -3.73 17.03
C LEU A 380 21.95 -3.64 18.16
N MET A 381 21.53 -3.39 19.39
CA MET A 381 22.40 -3.47 20.58
C MET A 381 23.03 -4.85 20.74
N GLN A 382 22.25 -5.92 20.50
CA GLN A 382 22.76 -7.28 20.58
C GLN A 382 23.62 -7.67 19.38
N TYR A 383 23.23 -7.24 18.17
CA TYR A 383 23.89 -7.57 16.92
C TYR A 383 25.25 -6.87 16.76
N TRP A 384 25.36 -5.59 17.12
CA TRP A 384 26.63 -4.84 17.06
C TRP A 384 27.51 -4.97 18.30
N LYS A 385 27.09 -5.77 19.29
CA LYS A 385 27.85 -5.95 20.52
C LYS A 385 29.29 -6.37 20.19
N PRO A 386 30.31 -5.63 20.64
CA PRO A 386 31.70 -5.95 20.34
C PRO A 386 32.09 -7.29 20.98
N GLN A 387 32.93 -8.07 20.27
CA GLN A 387 33.45 -9.33 20.79
C GLN A 387 34.31 -9.14 22.05
N TYR A 388 35.07 -8.04 22.10
CA TYR A 388 35.91 -7.66 23.23
C TYR A 388 35.39 -6.37 23.85
N ILE A 389 34.47 -6.51 24.81
CA ILE A 389 33.83 -5.35 25.44
C ILE A 389 34.80 -4.57 26.33
N GLU A 390 35.93 -5.15 26.74
CA GLU A 390 36.98 -4.48 27.53
C GLU A 390 37.79 -3.47 26.71
N ASN A 391 37.72 -3.49 25.38
CA ASN A 391 38.45 -2.55 24.55
C ASN A 391 37.68 -1.22 24.45
N LEU A 392 38.22 -0.18 25.09
CA LEU A 392 37.64 1.17 25.09
C LEU A 392 37.33 1.70 23.68
N GLN A 393 38.21 1.47 22.70
CA GLN A 393 37.98 1.93 21.32
C GLN A 393 36.76 1.23 20.69
N ALA A 394 36.60 -0.07 20.95
CA ALA A 394 35.45 -0.83 20.47
C ALA A 394 34.15 -0.40 21.17
N GLN A 395 34.22 -0.02 22.46
CA GLN A 395 33.09 0.55 23.18
C GLN A 395 32.68 1.91 22.58
N ILE A 396 33.63 2.81 22.32
CA ILE A 396 33.37 4.11 21.69
C ILE A 396 32.66 3.93 20.34
N GLU A 397 33.23 3.11 19.44
CA GLU A 397 32.64 2.85 18.11
C GLU A 397 31.22 2.25 18.20
N PHE A 398 30.97 1.42 19.20
CA PHE A 398 29.66 0.83 19.44
C PHE A 398 28.63 1.88 19.90
N VAL A 399 29.01 2.75 20.84
CA VAL A 399 28.16 3.84 21.33
C VAL A 399 27.85 4.82 20.19
N GLU A 400 28.85 5.21 19.41
CA GLU A 400 28.68 6.12 18.27
C GLU A 400 27.74 5.57 17.20
N LYS A 401 27.73 4.24 16.97
CA LYS A 401 26.80 3.60 16.03
C LYS A 401 25.36 3.55 16.56
N ILE A 402 25.16 3.33 17.86
CA ILE A 402 23.82 3.14 18.43
C ILE A 402 23.15 4.45 18.84
N ALA A 403 23.93 5.44 19.28
CA ALA A 403 23.38 6.71 19.76
C ALA A 403 22.45 7.42 18.76
N PRO A 404 22.74 7.48 17.44
CA PRO A 404 21.82 8.04 16.45
C PRO A 404 20.48 7.30 16.36
N ILE A 405 20.47 5.99 16.60
CA ILE A 405 19.28 5.13 16.52
C ILE A 405 18.41 5.30 17.76
N ILE A 406 19.04 5.39 18.94
CA ILE A 406 18.34 5.76 20.18
C ILE A 406 17.71 7.14 19.99
N ALA A 407 18.46 8.12 19.47
CA ALA A 407 17.96 9.49 19.24
C ALA A 407 16.72 9.56 18.33
N GLN A 408 16.61 8.67 17.33
CA GLN A 408 15.45 8.58 16.43
C GLN A 408 14.20 7.95 17.07
N THR A 409 14.33 7.32 18.24
CA THR A 409 13.19 6.68 18.92
C THR A 409 12.23 7.74 19.46
N ARG A 410 10.94 7.69 19.10
CA ARG A 410 9.97 8.74 19.47
C ARG A 410 9.72 8.84 20.99
N SER A 411 9.74 7.72 21.71
CA SER A 411 9.44 7.67 23.14
C SER A 411 10.67 8.02 24.00
N ILE A 412 10.58 9.08 24.80
CA ILE A 412 11.64 9.51 25.72
C ILE A 412 11.93 8.42 26.77
N THR A 413 10.87 7.77 27.29
CA THR A 413 11.03 6.67 28.25
C THR A 413 11.79 5.50 27.63
N ALA A 414 11.49 5.15 26.38
CA ALA A 414 12.21 4.10 25.67
C ALA A 414 13.69 4.49 25.45
N GLN A 415 13.95 5.74 25.07
CA GLN A 415 15.32 6.24 24.94
C GLN A 415 16.10 6.11 26.24
N ASN A 416 15.56 6.59 27.36
CA ASN A 416 16.22 6.50 28.67
C ASN A 416 16.47 5.04 29.06
N THR A 417 15.51 4.16 28.80
CA THR A 417 15.67 2.71 29.04
C THR A 417 16.81 2.13 28.22
N TYR A 418 16.94 2.51 26.95
CA TYR A 418 18.04 2.06 26.08
C TYR A 418 19.39 2.62 26.54
N ILE A 419 19.43 3.87 27.01
CA ILE A 419 20.65 4.47 27.60
C ILE A 419 21.07 3.68 28.84
N TYR A 420 20.15 3.36 29.76
CA TYR A 420 20.45 2.50 30.92
C TYR A 420 20.98 1.13 30.49
N LYS A 421 20.30 0.46 29.55
CA LYS A 421 20.75 -0.84 29.04
C LYS A 421 22.15 -0.76 28.39
N LEU A 422 22.47 0.34 27.71
CA LEU A 422 23.78 0.54 27.09
C LEU A 422 24.86 0.79 28.16
N ALA A 423 24.56 1.58 29.19
CA ALA A 423 25.46 1.84 30.32
C ALA A 423 25.76 0.54 31.09
N ASP A 424 24.73 -0.29 31.35
CA ASP A 424 24.92 -1.59 32.02
C ASP A 424 25.76 -2.57 31.17
N LEU A 425 25.76 -2.42 29.85
CA LEU A 425 26.53 -3.25 28.93
C LEU A 425 28.01 -2.83 28.84
N LEU A 426 28.33 -1.57 29.11
CA LEU A 426 29.64 -0.96 28.85
C LEU A 426 30.29 -0.51 30.16
N PRO A 427 31.35 -1.19 30.61
CA PRO A 427 31.92 -0.95 31.94
C PRO A 427 32.56 0.44 32.09
N ASP A 428 33.05 1.05 31.00
CA ASP A 428 33.76 2.33 31.04
C ASP A 428 32.86 3.55 30.80
N PHE A 429 31.57 3.33 30.54
CA PHE A 429 30.60 4.39 30.24
C PHE A 429 29.54 4.51 31.33
N ASP A 430 29.28 5.73 31.78
CA ASP A 430 28.17 6.02 32.66
C ASP A 430 26.92 6.49 31.89
N TYR A 431 25.77 6.50 32.58
CA TYR A 431 24.49 6.95 32.01
C TYR A 431 24.59 8.37 31.42
N LEU A 432 25.28 9.29 32.11
CA LEU A 432 25.33 10.71 31.73
C LEU A 432 26.16 10.91 30.45
N GLN A 433 27.27 10.18 30.31
CA GLN A 433 28.11 10.19 29.12
C GLN A 433 27.33 9.71 27.89
N ILE A 434 26.61 8.60 28.01
CA ILE A 434 25.79 8.07 26.91
C ILE A 434 24.63 9.02 26.60
N GLU A 435 23.97 9.57 27.61
CA GLU A 435 22.91 10.57 27.43
C GLU A 435 23.43 11.81 26.69
N GLN A 436 24.63 12.30 27.03
CA GLN A 436 25.28 13.41 26.32
C GLN A 436 25.55 13.08 24.85
N ILE A 437 26.05 11.88 24.55
CA ILE A 437 26.31 11.46 23.17
C ILE A 437 25.00 11.37 22.39
N VAL A 438 23.95 10.76 22.95
CA VAL A 438 22.61 10.71 22.35
C VAL A 438 22.06 12.12 22.11
N ASN A 439 22.20 13.03 23.09
CA ASN A 439 21.79 14.43 22.95
C ASN A 439 22.57 15.16 21.85
N ASN A 440 23.87 14.94 21.74
CA ASN A 440 24.70 15.50 20.67
C ASN A 440 24.25 14.97 19.30
N SER A 441 23.95 13.67 19.17
CA SER A 441 23.36 13.11 17.94
C SER A 441 22.01 13.77 17.60
N ARG A 442 21.16 14.06 18.59
CA ARG A 442 19.90 14.81 18.37
C ARG A 442 20.17 16.20 17.82
N LEU A 443 21.16 16.91 18.38
CA LEU A 443 21.54 18.25 17.93
C LEU A 443 22.12 18.23 16.52
N HIS A 444 22.97 17.25 16.20
CA HIS A 444 23.52 17.04 14.87
C HIS A 444 22.43 16.75 13.84
N GLN A 445 21.51 15.83 14.13
CA GLN A 445 20.37 15.54 13.26
C GLN A 445 19.46 16.77 13.07
N ARG A 446 19.26 17.59 14.10
CA ARG A 446 18.52 18.86 13.97
C ARG A 446 19.25 19.88 13.10
N GLN A 447 20.57 19.99 13.24
CA GLN A 447 21.38 20.88 12.39
C GLN A 447 21.41 20.38 10.95
N GLU A 448 21.59 19.09 10.70
CA GLU A 448 21.51 18.48 9.37
C GLU A 448 20.12 18.63 8.76
N ALA A 449 19.04 18.47 9.55
CA ALA A 449 17.68 18.75 9.11
C ALA A 449 17.44 20.25 8.85
N GLN A 450 18.16 21.15 9.52
CA GLN A 450 18.12 22.60 9.25
C GLN A 450 19.00 23.00 8.04
N ILE A 451 20.08 22.29 7.75
CA ILE A 451 20.98 22.53 6.61
C ILE A 451 20.39 21.92 5.33
N SER A 452 19.89 20.68 5.39
CA SER A 452 19.06 20.09 4.32
C SER A 452 17.71 20.80 4.21
N GLY A 453 17.19 21.29 5.32
CA GLY A 453 16.05 22.20 5.42
C GLY A 453 16.35 23.63 4.96
N GLN A 454 17.59 24.05 4.74
CA GLN A 454 17.88 25.32 4.06
C GLN A 454 17.70 25.21 2.53
N SER A 455 17.49 23.99 2.01
CA SER A 455 16.88 23.75 0.70
C SER A 455 15.38 23.40 0.79
N ARG A 456 14.81 23.37 2.00
CA ARG A 456 13.38 23.15 2.27
C ARG A 456 12.93 23.94 3.51
N THR A 457 13.05 25.27 3.48
CA THR A 457 12.43 26.12 4.50
C THR A 457 11.03 26.50 4.02
N SER A 458 10.05 25.79 4.55
CA SER A 458 8.90 26.49 5.11
C SER A 458 8.64 25.90 6.49
N ASN A 459 8.77 26.78 7.48
CA ASN A 459 8.63 26.53 8.90
C ASN A 459 7.29 25.89 9.23
N PHE A 460 7.29 24.81 10.03
CA PHE A 460 6.16 24.47 10.89
C PHE A 460 6.57 24.70 12.34
N SER A 461 6.34 25.92 12.83
CA SER A 461 5.95 26.12 14.22
C SER A 461 4.50 25.67 14.33
N VAL A 462 4.23 24.75 15.24
CA VAL A 462 2.87 24.36 15.62
C VAL A 462 2.27 25.53 16.39
N ASP A 463 1.65 26.45 15.67
CA ASP A 463 0.52 27.20 16.19
C ASP A 463 -0.71 26.31 16.07
N LEU A 464 -1.51 26.26 17.14
CA LEU A 464 -2.84 25.67 17.19
C LEU A 464 -3.58 25.98 15.88
N LEU A 465 -3.84 24.96 15.05
CA LEU A 465 -4.50 25.07 13.76
C LEU A 465 -5.70 26.03 13.82
N PRO A 466 -5.63 27.24 13.23
CA PRO A 466 -6.79 27.77 12.54
C PRO A 466 -6.84 27.02 11.21
N ASN A 467 -8.03 26.59 10.80
CA ASN A 467 -8.38 26.12 9.46
C ASN A 467 -7.31 26.44 8.40
N ARG A 468 -6.74 25.43 7.70
CA ARG A 468 -5.82 25.67 6.57
C ARG A 468 -6.48 26.69 5.65
N GLY A 469 -5.97 27.93 5.69
CA GLY A 469 -6.60 29.08 5.07
C GLY A 469 -6.64 28.88 3.56
N MET A 470 -7.82 28.56 3.04
CA MET A 470 -8.11 28.58 1.62
C MET A 470 -7.76 29.97 1.08
N THR A 471 -7.04 30.05 -0.04
CA THR A 471 -6.72 31.35 -0.65
C THR A 471 -8.03 32.02 -1.06
N ARG A 472 -8.07 33.35 -0.98
CA ARG A 472 -9.25 34.13 -1.41
C ARG A 472 -9.63 33.83 -2.86
N LEU A 473 -8.64 33.52 -3.69
CA LEU A 473 -8.83 33.08 -5.07
C LEU A 473 -9.63 31.77 -5.16
N ILE A 474 -9.21 30.72 -4.43
CA ILE A 474 -9.90 29.42 -4.48
C ILE A 474 -11.32 29.53 -3.94
N LYS A 475 -11.54 30.33 -2.89
CA LYS A 475 -12.91 30.60 -2.38
C LYS A 475 -13.79 31.27 -3.42
N ALA A 476 -13.28 32.29 -4.11
CA ALA A 476 -14.02 32.97 -5.17
C ALA A 476 -14.33 32.02 -6.34
N GLU A 477 -13.39 31.16 -6.71
CA GLU A 477 -13.59 30.19 -7.80
C GLU A 477 -14.55 29.06 -7.43
N ASN A 478 -14.52 28.55 -6.20
CA ASN A 478 -15.51 27.58 -5.71
C ASN A 478 -16.93 28.17 -5.69
N HIS A 479 -17.07 29.41 -5.21
CA HIS A 479 -18.35 30.11 -5.16
C HIS A 479 -18.95 30.23 -6.57
N LEU A 480 -18.14 30.67 -7.55
CA LEU A 480 -18.57 30.73 -8.96
C LEU A 480 -19.01 29.35 -9.48
N LEU A 481 -18.21 28.31 -9.24
CA LEU A 481 -18.54 26.95 -9.70
C LEU A 481 -19.81 26.40 -9.03
N SER A 482 -20.05 26.71 -7.75
CA SER A 482 -21.28 26.35 -7.04
C SER A 482 -22.50 27.01 -7.69
N ARG A 483 -22.43 28.32 -8.00
CA ARG A 483 -23.52 29.02 -8.68
C ARG A 483 -23.74 28.50 -10.11
N MET A 484 -22.69 28.11 -10.82
CA MET A 484 -22.81 27.47 -12.14
C MET A 484 -23.49 26.10 -12.08
N LYS A 485 -23.22 25.31 -11.03
CA LYS A 485 -23.88 24.02 -10.79
C LYS A 485 -25.38 24.20 -10.51
N ASP A 486 -25.73 25.14 -9.64
CA ASP A 486 -27.11 25.29 -9.16
C ASP A 486 -27.98 26.11 -10.13
N PHE A 487 -27.39 26.99 -10.96
CA PHE A 487 -28.10 27.86 -11.89
C PHE A 487 -27.64 27.66 -13.35
N PRO A 488 -28.40 26.92 -14.18
CA PRO A 488 -28.05 26.69 -15.58
C PRO A 488 -27.92 27.96 -16.44
N MET A 489 -28.61 29.05 -16.08
CA MET A 489 -28.48 30.34 -16.77
C MET A 489 -27.08 30.95 -16.56
N VAL A 490 -26.53 30.82 -15.35
CA VAL A 490 -25.16 31.28 -15.03
C VAL A 490 -24.15 30.46 -15.82
N LEU A 491 -24.25 29.13 -15.79
CA LEU A 491 -23.37 28.27 -16.59
C LEU A 491 -23.38 28.62 -18.09
N ASN A 492 -24.55 28.92 -18.65
CA ASN A 492 -24.69 29.32 -20.05
C ASN A 492 -24.04 30.67 -20.36
N ASP A 493 -24.17 31.66 -19.46
CA ASP A 493 -23.55 32.98 -19.65
C ASP A 493 -22.02 32.86 -19.67
N TYR A 494 -21.42 32.11 -18.73
CA TYR A 494 -19.98 31.89 -18.68
C TYR A 494 -19.46 31.02 -19.83
N ARG A 495 -20.25 30.06 -20.32
CA ARG A 495 -19.91 29.24 -21.49
C ARG A 495 -19.77 30.07 -22.77
N LEU A 496 -20.49 31.20 -22.86
CA LEU A 496 -20.42 32.11 -24.00
C LEU A 496 -19.24 33.09 -23.94
N ARG A 497 -18.53 33.18 -22.81
CA ARG A 497 -17.36 34.04 -22.63
C ARG A 497 -16.09 33.31 -23.09
N PRO A 498 -15.46 33.68 -24.22
CA PRO A 498 -14.27 32.99 -24.73
C PRO A 498 -13.03 33.17 -23.85
N ASP A 499 -13.01 34.21 -23.02
CA ASP A 499 -11.84 34.59 -22.20
C ASP A 499 -11.92 34.05 -20.76
N PHE A 500 -12.95 33.25 -20.43
CA PHE A 500 -13.12 32.72 -19.08
C PHE A 500 -12.52 31.32 -18.90
N SER A 501 -11.64 31.19 -17.92
CA SER A 501 -11.14 29.91 -17.40
C SER A 501 -10.85 30.03 -15.91
N PHE A 502 -10.97 28.93 -15.18
CA PHE A 502 -10.52 28.81 -13.80
C PHE A 502 -8.99 28.70 -13.75
N ASP A 503 -8.35 29.44 -12.84
CA ASP A 503 -6.89 29.36 -12.61
C ASP A 503 -6.53 28.15 -11.76
N THR A 504 -7.47 27.68 -10.93
CA THR A 504 -7.37 26.38 -10.24
C THR A 504 -7.60 25.23 -11.23
N PRO A 505 -6.57 24.39 -11.52
CA PRO A 505 -6.67 23.35 -12.55
C PRO A 505 -7.79 22.33 -12.30
N GLU A 506 -8.04 21.99 -11.03
CA GLU A 506 -9.07 21.03 -10.65
C GLU A 506 -10.48 21.57 -10.91
N LEU A 507 -10.72 22.85 -10.64
CA LEU A 507 -12.01 23.51 -10.90
C LEU A 507 -12.25 23.70 -12.40
N GLN A 508 -11.19 23.90 -13.18
CA GLN A 508 -11.28 23.99 -14.64
C GLN A 508 -11.77 22.68 -15.26
N ILE A 509 -11.30 21.53 -14.76
CA ILE A 509 -11.76 20.20 -15.21
C ILE A 509 -13.25 20.02 -14.89
N LEU A 510 -13.67 20.38 -13.67
CA LEU A 510 -15.08 20.30 -13.25
C LEU A 510 -15.98 21.23 -14.08
N TYR A 511 -15.53 22.43 -14.40
CA TYR A 511 -16.24 23.36 -15.28
C TYR A 511 -16.44 22.79 -16.69
N GLN A 512 -15.43 22.12 -17.24
CA GLN A 512 -15.55 21.46 -18.55
C GLN A 512 -16.56 20.32 -18.51
N LEU A 513 -16.57 19.51 -17.45
CA LEU A 513 -17.56 18.45 -17.25
C LEU A 513 -18.98 19.02 -17.16
N LEU A 514 -19.18 20.09 -16.37
CA LEU A 514 -20.45 20.80 -16.29
C LEU A 514 -20.91 21.35 -17.65
N CYS A 515 -19.99 21.92 -18.45
CA CYS A 515 -20.33 22.45 -19.78
C CYS A 515 -20.72 21.36 -20.80
N GLN A 516 -20.13 20.16 -20.68
CA GLN A 516 -20.38 19.04 -21.58
C GLN A 516 -21.66 18.28 -21.22
N ASN A 517 -21.84 17.99 -19.93
CA ASN A 517 -22.88 17.07 -19.45
C ASN A 517 -24.07 17.81 -18.81
N GLY A 518 -23.95 19.10 -18.50
CA GLY A 518 -24.95 19.89 -17.75
C GLY A 518 -24.95 19.62 -16.24
N GLU A 519 -24.46 18.46 -15.82
CA GLU A 519 -24.28 18.04 -14.44
C GLU A 519 -22.99 17.22 -14.29
N VAL A 520 -22.54 17.01 -13.05
CA VAL A 520 -21.39 16.15 -12.74
C VAL A 520 -21.90 14.97 -11.93
N THR A 521 -21.92 13.79 -12.55
CA THR A 521 -22.44 12.57 -11.90
C THR A 521 -21.36 11.88 -11.05
N SER A 522 -21.78 10.99 -10.15
CA SER A 522 -20.86 10.15 -9.36
C SER A 522 -19.93 9.31 -10.24
N GLN A 523 -20.43 8.84 -11.39
CA GLN A 523 -19.61 8.11 -12.36
C GLN A 523 -18.55 9.01 -12.97
N ASP A 524 -18.94 10.21 -13.45
CA ASP A 524 -18.00 11.16 -14.06
C ASP A 524 -16.88 11.55 -13.08
N LEU A 525 -17.20 11.68 -11.78
CA LEU A 525 -16.23 11.96 -10.72
C LEU A 525 -15.29 10.79 -10.45
N SER A 526 -15.79 9.55 -10.46
CA SER A 526 -14.99 8.34 -10.20
C SER A 526 -13.83 8.17 -11.18
N GLU A 527 -14.00 8.65 -12.41
CA GLU A 527 -13.02 8.60 -13.49
C GLU A 527 -11.95 9.71 -13.40
N GLN A 528 -12.14 10.71 -12.54
CA GLN A 528 -11.19 11.82 -12.37
C GLN A 528 -10.10 11.53 -11.33
N ALA A 529 -9.01 12.30 -11.40
CA ALA A 529 -7.95 12.27 -10.40
C ALA A 529 -8.46 12.69 -9.00
N GLU A 530 -7.85 12.15 -7.94
CA GLU A 530 -8.24 12.42 -6.54
C GLU A 530 -8.30 13.92 -6.20
N GLY A 531 -7.39 14.73 -6.77
CA GLY A 531 -7.40 16.19 -6.58
C GLY A 531 -8.68 16.86 -7.08
N VAL A 532 -9.24 16.37 -8.19
CA VAL A 532 -10.49 16.86 -8.79
C VAL A 532 -11.70 16.42 -7.96
N GLN A 533 -11.72 15.16 -7.52
CA GLN A 533 -12.75 14.65 -6.60
C GLN A 533 -12.79 15.48 -5.31
N HIS A 534 -11.64 15.75 -4.69
CA HIS A 534 -11.56 16.60 -3.52
C HIS A 534 -12.00 18.05 -3.80
N ALA A 535 -11.68 18.62 -4.97
CA ALA A 535 -12.16 19.96 -5.33
C ALA A 535 -13.68 20.03 -5.44
N TRP A 536 -14.32 19.00 -6.01
CA TRP A 536 -15.77 18.90 -6.12
C TRP A 536 -16.45 18.87 -4.75
N TYR A 537 -16.03 17.97 -3.86
CA TYR A 537 -16.62 17.87 -2.52
C TYR A 537 -16.37 19.11 -1.67
N ARG A 538 -15.21 19.77 -1.81
CA ARG A 538 -14.95 21.07 -1.15
C ARG A 538 -15.90 22.16 -1.61
N MET A 539 -16.24 22.23 -2.88
CA MET A 539 -17.23 23.19 -3.38
C MET A 539 -18.62 22.91 -2.79
N LEU A 540 -19.00 21.63 -2.65
CA LEU A 540 -20.27 21.25 -2.02
C LEU A 540 -20.36 21.59 -0.52
N GLU A 541 -19.24 21.79 0.17
CA GLU A 541 -19.24 22.23 1.57
C GLU A 541 -19.64 23.71 1.73
N GLU A 542 -19.60 24.52 0.67
CA GLU A 542 -20.00 25.92 0.77
C GLU A 542 -21.49 26.04 1.12
N ASP A 543 -21.79 26.81 2.16
CA ASP A 543 -23.15 27.09 2.64
C ASP A 543 -23.59 28.45 2.08
N LEU A 544 -23.99 28.45 0.80
CA LEU A 544 -24.49 29.63 0.10
C LEU A 544 -26.02 29.70 0.19
N PRO A 545 -26.61 30.91 0.30
CA PRO A 545 -28.07 31.09 0.24
C PRO A 545 -28.67 30.55 -1.06
N GLU A 546 -29.92 30.06 -1.03
CA GLU A 546 -30.62 29.54 -2.21
C GLU A 546 -30.88 30.61 -3.27
N GLU A 547 -30.94 31.89 -2.90
CA GLU A 547 -31.09 33.02 -3.83
C GLU A 547 -29.72 33.67 -4.13
N ILE A 548 -29.56 34.18 -5.35
CA ILE A 548 -28.40 35.01 -5.74
C ILE A 548 -28.76 36.47 -5.43
N ALA A 549 -27.92 37.15 -4.66
CA ALA A 549 -28.11 38.57 -4.39
C ALA A 549 -27.74 39.43 -5.61
N ASP A 550 -28.41 40.58 -5.77
CA ASP A 550 -28.11 41.53 -6.85
C ASP A 550 -26.63 41.96 -6.80
N GLY A 551 -25.89 41.73 -7.89
CA GLY A 551 -24.46 42.07 -8.01
C GLY A 551 -23.48 41.07 -7.36
N GLU A 552 -23.95 39.96 -6.79
CA GLU A 552 -23.10 38.95 -6.12
C GLU A 552 -22.01 38.39 -7.05
N LEU A 553 -22.38 37.97 -8.28
CA LEU A 553 -21.43 37.39 -9.23
C LEU A 553 -20.37 38.41 -9.68
N GLU A 554 -20.76 39.69 -9.86
CA GLU A 554 -19.82 40.76 -10.21
C GLU A 554 -18.80 41.01 -9.10
N GLU A 555 -19.22 40.96 -7.83
CA GLU A 555 -18.33 41.12 -6.68
C GLU A 555 -17.34 39.94 -6.54
N VAL A 556 -17.82 38.71 -6.77
CA VAL A 556 -16.98 37.51 -6.73
C VAL A 556 -15.97 37.53 -7.89
N GLU A 557 -16.38 37.94 -9.10
CA GLU A 557 -15.48 38.13 -10.24
C GLU A 557 -14.43 39.23 -10.01
N ALA A 558 -14.83 40.36 -9.42
CA ALA A 558 -13.90 41.43 -9.08
C ALA A 558 -12.86 40.96 -8.04
N THR A 559 -13.30 40.16 -7.07
CA THR A 559 -12.41 39.56 -6.06
C THR A 559 -11.43 38.58 -6.70
N ARG A 560 -11.91 37.71 -7.59
CA ARG A 560 -11.09 36.77 -8.36
C ARG A 560 -10.03 37.51 -9.19
N THR A 561 -10.44 38.51 -9.95
CA THR A 561 -9.56 39.29 -10.84
C THR A 561 -8.46 39.99 -10.06
N ARG A 562 -8.80 40.60 -8.91
CA ARG A 562 -7.84 41.25 -8.02
C ARG A 562 -6.78 40.28 -7.49
N GLU A 563 -7.18 39.08 -7.08
CA GLU A 563 -6.25 38.08 -6.56
C GLU A 563 -5.38 37.45 -7.68
N LEU A 564 -5.89 37.33 -8.91
CA LEU A 564 -5.08 36.91 -10.08
C LEU A 564 -3.98 37.93 -10.41
N LEU A 565 -4.34 39.22 -10.47
CA LEU A 565 -3.37 40.30 -10.68
C LEU A 565 -2.30 40.33 -9.59
N ARG A 566 -2.68 40.01 -8.35
CA ARG A 566 -1.75 39.90 -7.22
C ARG A 566 -0.78 38.73 -7.38
N LYS A 567 -1.28 37.55 -7.79
CA LYS A 567 -0.48 36.34 -8.04
C LYS A 567 0.54 36.58 -9.16
N GLU A 568 0.09 37.17 -10.27
CA GLU A 568 0.96 37.48 -11.41
C GLU A 568 2.02 38.55 -11.04
N SER A 569 1.63 39.60 -10.30
CA SER A 569 2.59 40.60 -9.79
C SER A 569 3.68 39.97 -8.90
N GLN A 570 3.32 38.95 -8.11
CA GLN A 570 4.29 38.22 -7.28
C GLN A 570 5.23 37.35 -8.13
N GLN A 571 4.72 36.71 -9.19
CA GLN A 571 5.55 35.92 -10.12
C GLN A 571 6.54 36.80 -10.88
N ILE A 572 6.10 37.96 -11.39
CA ILE A 572 7.00 38.92 -12.03
C ILE A 572 8.05 39.40 -11.03
N GLY A 573 7.67 39.68 -9.78
CA GLY A 573 8.60 40.09 -8.73
C GLY A 573 9.66 39.03 -8.40
N ASN A 574 9.30 37.75 -8.45
CA ASN A 574 10.24 36.65 -8.30
C ASN A 574 11.19 36.54 -9.49
N LYS A 575 10.70 36.71 -10.72
CA LYS A 575 11.53 36.73 -11.95
C LYS A 575 12.54 37.88 -11.95
N VAL A 576 12.15 39.06 -11.44
CA VAL A 576 13.07 40.20 -11.25
C VAL A 576 14.21 39.83 -10.28
N LYS A 577 13.88 39.19 -9.15
CA LYS A 577 14.88 38.74 -8.16
C LYS A 577 15.81 37.68 -8.74
N GLU A 578 15.26 36.72 -9.48
CA GLU A 578 16.01 35.65 -10.13
C GLU A 578 16.98 36.20 -11.19
N ALA A 579 16.49 37.05 -12.12
CA ALA A 579 17.31 37.69 -13.15
C ALA A 579 18.43 38.55 -12.54
N SER A 580 18.13 39.27 -11.45
CA SER A 580 19.11 40.06 -10.69
C SER A 580 20.17 39.17 -10.01
N SER A 581 19.81 37.96 -9.58
CA SER A 581 20.74 37.01 -8.95
C SER A 581 21.67 36.32 -9.94
N THR A 582 21.20 36.10 -11.18
CA THR A 582 22.00 35.55 -12.30
C THR A 582 22.84 36.59 -13.04
N GLY A 583 22.77 37.87 -12.65
CA GLY A 583 23.59 38.95 -13.23
C GLY A 583 23.11 39.48 -14.59
N ASP A 584 21.89 39.15 -15.01
CA ASP A 584 21.29 39.62 -16.27
C ASP A 584 20.51 40.92 -16.04
N ALA A 585 21.22 42.05 -16.14
CA ALA A 585 20.69 43.37 -15.80
C ALA A 585 19.60 43.87 -16.77
N GLU A 586 19.69 43.53 -18.05
CA GLU A 586 18.68 43.93 -19.05
C GLU A 586 17.35 43.21 -18.82
N ARG A 587 17.40 41.90 -18.54
CA ARG A 587 16.20 41.12 -18.25
C ARG A 587 15.54 41.52 -16.93
N ALA A 588 16.34 41.87 -15.91
CA ALA A 588 15.82 42.37 -14.64
C ALA A 588 15.08 43.71 -14.79
N LEU A 589 15.60 44.63 -15.61
CA LEU A 589 14.97 45.92 -15.91
C LEU A 589 13.63 45.75 -16.63
N LEU A 590 13.57 44.87 -17.65
CA LEU A 590 12.36 44.63 -18.43
C LEU A 590 11.22 44.00 -17.59
N GLU A 591 11.55 43.05 -16.71
CA GLU A 591 10.56 42.46 -15.80
C GLU A 591 10.15 43.44 -14.69
N LEU A 592 11.02 44.37 -14.27
CA LEU A 592 10.68 45.42 -13.31
C LEU A 592 9.70 46.44 -13.90
N GLU A 593 9.88 46.84 -15.16
CA GLU A 593 8.92 47.69 -15.87
C GLU A 593 7.54 47.05 -15.98
N ARG A 594 7.49 45.74 -16.28
CA ARG A 594 6.23 44.96 -16.28
C ARG A 594 5.55 44.96 -14.92
N LEU A 595 6.31 44.79 -13.84
CA LEU A 595 5.78 44.82 -12.47
C LEU A 595 5.19 46.18 -12.09
N ILE A 596 5.82 47.28 -12.51
CA ILE A 596 5.33 48.65 -12.27
C ILE A 596 4.04 48.90 -13.06
N ALA A 597 4.00 48.50 -14.34
CA ALA A 597 2.80 48.61 -15.18
C ALA A 597 1.62 47.81 -14.61
N GLN A 598 1.88 46.63 -14.03
CA GLN A 598 0.85 45.80 -13.43
C GLN A 598 0.33 46.36 -12.09
N LYS A 599 1.19 46.91 -11.24
CA LYS A 599 0.76 47.58 -10.00
C LYS A 599 -0.18 48.75 -10.26
N ARG A 600 0.06 49.52 -11.33
CA ARG A 600 -0.83 50.61 -11.77
C ARG A 600 -2.21 50.15 -12.28
N ARG A 601 -2.38 48.86 -12.60
CA ARG A 601 -3.70 48.27 -12.94
C ARG A 601 -4.46 47.75 -11.72
N MET A 602 -3.79 47.61 -10.57
CA MET A 602 -4.40 47.17 -9.32
C MET A 602 -4.89 48.34 -8.45
N GLU A 603 -4.29 49.52 -8.63
CA GLU A 603 -4.79 50.83 -8.15
C GLU A 603 -5.94 51.31 -9.02
#